data_AF-X0UW23-F1
#
_entry.id   AF-X0UW23-F1
#
_cell.length_a   1.000
_cell.length_b   1.000
_cell.length_c   1.000
_cell.angle_alpha   90.00
_cell.angle_beta   90.00
_cell.angle_gamma   90.00
#
_symmetry.space_group_name_H-M   'P 1'
#
loop_
_entity.id
_entity.type
_entity.pdbx_description
1 polymer ?
#
loop_
_entity_poly.entity_id
_entity_poly.type
_entity_poly.pdbx_seq_one_letter_code
_entity_poly.pdbx_strand_id
1 'polypeptide(L)'
;MQVNIVGTPNTETSNAFYNTNRSPLLPSPFSKLPLGSIRPRGWLKHELELMGNGMTGRLTELSNFLKPENGWFGGDEEGWEEQPYWLRGFHDLAVLTGDQRLLGEANRWMEAVITSQDEDGYFGAAVHKCVVGKNGEKVCDLWPHMVMLDAVIGHYEHTGDARVLPMMTRFFKFCRDLPEEQFIPEGSADFGDWQPFIQTSRAGDMLPHLYWLYNYTGETWLLDLATRFYQHIAPPTDEWLDH
;
A
#
# COMPACT_ATOMS: atom_id res chain seq x y z
N MET A 1 -29.64 -30.47 -9.83
CA MET A 1 -28.91 -29.19 -9.79
C MET A 1 -29.01 -28.58 -11.16
N GLN A 2 -29.73 -27.46 -11.31
CA GLN A 2 -29.82 -26.75 -12.58
C GLN A 2 -28.62 -25.80 -12.64
N VAL A 3 -27.74 -25.99 -13.62
CA VAL A 3 -26.55 -25.16 -13.82
C VAL A 3 -26.84 -24.23 -15.00
N ASN A 4 -26.81 -22.92 -14.76
CA ASN A 4 -26.96 -21.92 -15.80
C ASN A 4 -25.57 -21.42 -16.21
N ILE A 5 -25.29 -21.44 -17.51
CA ILE A 5 -24.08 -20.85 -18.08
C ILE A 5 -24.42 -19.40 -18.47
N VAL A 6 -23.66 -18.44 -17.93
CA VAL A 6 -23.81 -17.01 -18.21
C VAL A 6 -22.49 -16.47 -18.76
N GLY A 7 -22.56 -15.41 -19.57
CA GLY A 7 -21.36 -14.75 -20.12
C GLY A 7 -20.55 -14.00 -19.07
N THR A 8 -21.22 -13.44 -18.05
CA THR A 8 -20.61 -12.75 -16.92
C THR A 8 -21.41 -12.98 -15.64
N PRO A 9 -20.78 -12.94 -14.45
CA PRO A 9 -21.51 -12.91 -13.18
C PRO A 9 -22.42 -11.68 -13.08
N ASN A 10 -23.55 -11.81 -12.38
CA ASN A 10 -24.48 -10.70 -12.17
C ASN A 10 -23.83 -9.62 -11.28
N THR A 11 -23.94 -8.35 -11.68
CA THR A 11 -23.44 -7.17 -10.97
C THR A 11 -24.54 -6.21 -10.50
N GLU A 12 -25.82 -6.55 -10.70
CA GLU A 12 -26.98 -5.75 -10.28
C GLU A 12 -27.21 -5.78 -8.77
N THR A 13 -26.69 -6.81 -8.09
CA THR A 13 -26.75 -6.97 -6.64
C THR A 13 -25.37 -6.85 -6.03
N SER A 14 -25.24 -6.08 -4.95
CA SER A 14 -23.99 -6.00 -4.19
C SER A 14 -23.81 -7.23 -3.30
N ASN A 15 -22.54 -7.55 -3.00
CA ASN A 15 -22.23 -8.60 -2.03
C ASN A 15 -22.68 -8.17 -0.63
N ALA A 16 -23.43 -9.02 0.07
CA ALA A 16 -23.92 -8.73 1.41
C ALA A 16 -22.89 -8.99 2.53
N PHE A 17 -21.80 -9.70 2.23
CA PHE A 17 -20.82 -10.19 3.22
C PHE A 17 -19.48 -9.45 3.16
N TYR A 18 -19.08 -8.98 1.99
CA TYR A 18 -17.78 -8.34 1.77
C TYR A 18 -17.95 -7.00 1.06
N ASN A 19 -17.03 -6.08 1.34
CA ASN A 19 -17.06 -4.77 0.72
C ASN A 19 -16.86 -4.89 -0.80
N THR A 20 -17.64 -4.14 -1.57
CA THR A 20 -17.58 -4.09 -3.03
C THR A 20 -17.51 -2.64 -3.50
N ASN A 21 -17.25 -2.45 -4.79
CA ASN A 21 -17.25 -1.13 -5.39
C ASN A 21 -18.54 -0.37 -5.09
N ARG A 22 -18.37 0.79 -4.44
CA ARG A 22 -19.43 1.76 -4.18
C ARG A 22 -19.62 2.62 -5.43
N SER A 23 -20.88 2.95 -5.76
CA SER A 23 -21.19 3.93 -6.81
C SER A 23 -20.47 5.26 -6.54
N PRO A 24 -19.79 5.87 -7.53
CA PRO A 24 -19.92 5.66 -8.98
C PRO A 24 -18.90 4.68 -9.58
N LEU A 25 -18.10 3.98 -8.77
CA LEU A 25 -17.19 2.95 -9.31
C LEU A 25 -18.01 1.83 -9.97
N LEU A 26 -17.49 1.29 -11.07
CA LEU A 26 -18.12 0.18 -11.77
C LEU A 26 -18.28 -1.02 -10.82
N PRO A 27 -19.43 -1.69 -10.82
CA PRO A 27 -19.66 -2.82 -9.92
C PRO A 27 -18.70 -3.96 -10.27
N SER A 28 -18.13 -4.59 -9.24
CA SER A 28 -17.23 -5.74 -9.41
C SER A 28 -18.02 -7.05 -9.39
N PRO A 29 -17.83 -7.94 -10.37
CA PRO A 29 -18.50 -9.25 -10.38
C PRO A 29 -17.98 -10.19 -9.28
N PHE A 30 -16.81 -9.90 -8.71
CA PHE A 30 -16.20 -10.67 -7.64
C PHE A 30 -15.79 -9.77 -6.49
N SER A 31 -15.83 -10.32 -5.28
CA SER A 31 -15.32 -9.66 -4.07
C SER A 31 -14.07 -10.38 -3.60
N LYS A 32 -13.03 -9.63 -3.23
CA LYS A 32 -11.86 -10.20 -2.55
C LYS A 32 -12.29 -10.74 -1.18
N LEU A 33 -11.80 -11.91 -0.81
CA LEU A 33 -11.97 -12.45 0.54
C LEU A 33 -10.96 -11.78 1.48
N PRO A 34 -11.37 -11.28 2.67
CA PRO A 34 -10.47 -10.67 3.63
C PRO A 34 -9.36 -11.62 4.07
N LEU A 35 -8.18 -11.07 4.35
CA LEU A 35 -7.04 -11.84 4.85
C LEU A 35 -7.43 -12.66 6.10
N GLY A 36 -7.05 -13.95 6.09
CA GLY A 36 -7.40 -14.90 7.15
C GLY A 36 -8.76 -15.58 7.00
N SER A 37 -9.59 -15.18 6.02
CA SER A 37 -10.85 -15.88 5.69
C SER A 37 -10.64 -17.28 5.12
N ILE A 38 -9.47 -17.52 4.53
CA ILE A 38 -9.02 -18.84 4.07
C ILE A 38 -7.81 -19.25 4.90
N ARG A 39 -7.75 -20.52 5.30
CA ARG A 39 -6.60 -21.08 6.01
C ARG A 39 -5.90 -22.15 5.17
N PRO A 40 -4.57 -22.07 5.00
CA PRO A 40 -3.81 -23.07 4.24
C PRO A 40 -3.83 -24.42 4.97
N ARG A 41 -3.80 -25.51 4.20
CA ARG A 41 -3.69 -26.89 4.69
C ARG A 41 -2.76 -27.70 3.79
N GLY A 42 -2.30 -28.85 4.29
CA GLY A 42 -1.47 -29.78 3.53
C GLY A 42 -0.17 -29.14 3.03
N TRP A 43 0.17 -29.38 1.77
CA TRP A 43 1.40 -28.88 1.15
C TRP A 43 1.54 -27.35 1.24
N LEU A 44 0.49 -26.59 0.94
CA LEU A 44 0.57 -25.12 1.00
C LEU A 44 0.87 -24.60 2.42
N LYS A 45 0.30 -25.24 3.46
CA LYS A 45 0.61 -24.89 4.86
C LYS A 45 2.10 -25.15 5.15
N HIS A 46 2.62 -26.27 4.66
CA HIS A 46 4.03 -26.62 4.84
C HIS A 46 4.98 -25.63 4.17
N GLU A 47 4.69 -25.20 2.94
CA GLU A 47 5.52 -24.20 2.25
C GLU A 47 5.52 -22.85 2.98
N LEU A 48 4.38 -22.40 3.49
CA LEU A 48 4.32 -21.17 4.28
C LEU A 48 5.09 -21.30 5.60
N GLU A 49 5.02 -22.46 6.27
CA GLU A 49 5.83 -22.74 7.45
C GLU A 49 7.33 -22.73 7.12
N LEU A 50 7.75 -23.25 5.97
CA LEU A 50 9.14 -23.18 5.50
C LEU A 50 9.57 -21.73 5.22
N MET A 51 8.73 -20.92 4.58
CA MET A 51 9.00 -19.49 4.37
C MET A 51 9.14 -18.74 5.69
N GLY A 52 8.27 -19.04 6.67
CA GLY A 52 8.29 -18.44 8.00
C GLY A 52 9.51 -18.83 8.85
N ASN A 53 10.02 -20.05 8.66
CA ASN A 53 11.23 -20.53 9.32
C ASN A 53 12.52 -20.20 8.54
N GLY A 54 12.37 -19.84 7.26
CA GLY A 54 13.45 -19.50 6.34
C GLY A 54 13.78 -18.00 6.32
N MET A 55 14.35 -17.56 5.20
CA MET A 55 14.87 -16.20 5.05
C MET A 55 13.79 -15.12 5.25
N THR A 56 12.60 -15.28 4.67
CA THR A 56 11.51 -14.29 4.77
C THR A 56 11.10 -14.04 6.22
N GLY A 57 10.90 -15.11 6.99
CA GLY A 57 10.46 -14.99 8.38
C GLY A 57 11.57 -14.64 9.38
N ARG A 58 12.84 -14.69 8.96
CA ARG A 58 14.02 -14.33 9.77
C ARG A 58 14.77 -13.12 9.23
N LEU A 59 14.16 -12.36 8.32
CA LEU A 59 14.84 -11.27 7.64
C LEU A 59 15.29 -10.17 8.62
N THR A 60 14.60 -9.99 9.75
CA THR A 60 14.98 -9.06 10.82
C THR A 60 16.32 -9.41 11.48
N GLU A 61 16.77 -10.66 11.37
CA GLU A 61 18.08 -11.11 11.88
C GLU A 61 19.22 -10.89 10.86
N LEU A 62 18.87 -10.69 9.59
CA LEU A 62 19.81 -10.76 8.46
C LEU A 62 19.94 -9.44 7.69
N SER A 63 18.86 -8.67 7.62
CA SER A 63 18.75 -7.49 6.76
C SER A 63 19.17 -6.21 7.48
N ASN A 64 20.02 -5.43 6.81
CA ASN A 64 20.36 -4.08 7.26
C ASN A 64 19.23 -3.07 7.09
N PHE A 65 18.16 -3.42 6.36
CA PHE A 65 17.01 -2.54 6.15
C PHE A 65 15.98 -2.64 7.28
N LEU A 66 15.93 -3.75 8.02
CA LEU A 66 14.94 -4.01 9.07
C LEU A 66 15.49 -3.74 10.48
N LYS A 67 16.36 -2.73 10.60
CA LYS A 67 16.97 -2.32 11.87
C LYS A 67 15.93 -1.76 12.85
N PRO A 68 16.23 -1.75 14.16
CA PRO A 68 15.38 -1.09 15.16
C PRO A 68 15.17 0.40 14.88
N GLU A 69 16.22 1.07 14.39
CA GLU A 69 16.18 2.43 13.88
C GLU A 69 15.71 2.38 12.42
N ASN A 70 14.42 2.63 12.20
CA ASN A 70 13.80 2.60 10.88
C ASN A 70 12.84 3.77 10.72
N GLY A 71 12.93 4.48 9.59
CA GLY A 71 12.09 5.65 9.31
C GLY A 71 10.59 5.33 9.31
N TRP A 72 10.18 4.10 9.02
CA TRP A 72 8.77 3.68 9.10
C TRP A 72 8.21 3.70 10.52
N PHE A 73 9.06 3.76 11.54
CA PHE A 73 8.66 3.94 12.94
C PHE A 73 8.54 5.42 13.33
N GLY A 74 8.71 6.33 12.37
CA GLY A 74 8.77 7.77 12.55
C GLY A 74 10.18 8.29 12.77
N GLY A 75 10.30 9.62 12.83
CA GLY A 75 11.59 10.31 12.97
C GLY A 75 12.34 10.50 11.65
N ASP A 76 13.64 10.80 11.77
CA ASP A 76 14.51 11.24 10.66
C ASP A 76 15.40 10.11 10.11
N GLU A 77 15.10 8.86 10.46
CA GLU A 77 15.83 7.70 9.94
C GLU A 77 15.37 7.34 8.53
N GLU A 78 16.24 6.63 7.81
CA GLU A 78 15.96 6.12 6.46
C GLU A 78 14.83 5.08 6.46
N GLY A 79 13.97 5.09 5.44
CA GLY A 79 12.80 4.21 5.40
C GLY A 79 12.08 4.26 4.05
N TRP A 80 12.64 3.53 3.08
CA TRP A 80 12.18 3.54 1.70
C TRP A 80 11.37 2.27 1.35
N GLU A 81 11.60 1.65 0.18
CA GLU A 81 10.73 0.60 -0.38
C GLU A 81 11.00 -0.81 0.18
N GLU A 82 12.21 -1.09 0.69
CA GLU A 82 12.62 -2.45 1.05
C GLU A 82 11.78 -3.03 2.20
N GLN A 83 11.46 -2.19 3.18
CA GLN A 83 10.69 -2.61 4.35
C GLN A 83 9.20 -2.82 4.04
N PRO A 84 8.51 -1.92 3.32
CA PRO A 84 7.17 -2.16 2.80
C PRO A 84 7.06 -3.45 1.98
N TYR A 85 8.02 -3.71 1.08
CA TYR A 85 8.00 -4.92 0.25
C TYR A 85 8.09 -6.19 1.08
N TRP A 86 8.94 -6.20 2.11
CA TRP A 86 8.98 -7.30 3.05
C TRP A 86 7.68 -7.39 3.86
N LEU A 87 7.24 -6.28 4.44
CA LEU A 87 6.14 -6.24 5.40
C LEU A 87 4.80 -6.65 4.79
N ARG A 88 4.50 -6.26 3.54
CA ARG A 88 3.26 -6.67 2.87
C ARG A 88 3.14 -8.19 2.74
N GLY A 89 4.26 -8.88 2.47
CA GLY A 89 4.29 -10.34 2.37
C GLY A 89 4.43 -11.02 3.73
N PHE A 90 5.23 -10.43 4.63
CA PHE A 90 5.50 -10.96 5.95
C PHE A 90 4.27 -10.93 6.86
N HIS A 91 3.48 -9.85 6.81
CA HIS A 91 2.23 -9.75 7.55
C HIS A 91 1.26 -10.87 7.14
N ASP A 92 1.03 -11.05 5.84
CA ASP A 92 0.15 -12.12 5.32
C ASP A 92 0.65 -13.51 5.72
N LEU A 93 1.96 -13.74 5.63
CA LEU A 93 2.60 -14.97 6.07
C LEU A 93 2.36 -15.23 7.57
N ALA A 94 2.52 -14.22 8.42
CA ALA A 94 2.29 -14.30 9.85
C ALA A 94 0.83 -14.69 10.16
N VAL A 95 -0.13 -14.03 9.50
CA VAL A 95 -1.56 -14.30 9.68
C VAL A 95 -1.93 -15.70 9.21
N LEU A 96 -1.48 -16.12 8.03
CA LEU A 96 -1.85 -17.41 7.44
C LEU A 96 -1.22 -18.62 8.15
N THR A 97 -0.02 -18.46 8.70
CA THR A 97 0.64 -19.50 9.49
C THR A 97 0.17 -19.53 10.95
N GLY A 98 -0.25 -18.39 11.49
CA GLY A 98 -0.57 -18.24 12.92
C GLY A 98 0.66 -18.32 13.84
N ASP A 99 1.87 -18.24 13.28
CA ASP A 99 3.11 -18.26 14.04
C ASP A 99 3.20 -17.02 14.93
N GLN A 100 3.23 -17.22 16.25
CA GLN A 100 3.21 -16.14 17.23
C GLN A 100 4.46 -15.25 17.18
N ARG A 101 5.61 -15.78 16.75
CA ARG A 101 6.83 -14.99 16.56
C ARG A 101 6.67 -14.03 15.38
N LEU A 102 6.16 -14.54 14.26
CA LEU A 102 5.92 -13.72 13.07
C LEU A 102 4.84 -12.67 13.33
N LEU A 103 3.75 -13.07 13.98
CA LEU A 103 2.67 -12.14 14.37
C LEU A 103 3.16 -11.06 15.33
N GLY A 104 4.01 -11.41 16.29
CA GLY A 104 4.62 -10.44 17.21
C GLY A 104 5.39 -9.35 16.46
N GLU A 105 6.23 -9.74 15.51
CA GLU A 105 7.00 -8.77 14.71
C GLU A 105 6.10 -7.98 13.75
N ALA A 106 5.15 -8.62 13.07
CA ALA A 106 4.23 -7.95 12.15
C ALA A 106 3.39 -6.88 12.88
N ASN A 107 2.89 -7.21 14.07
CA ASN A 107 2.13 -6.28 14.91
C ASN A 107 3.00 -5.13 15.42
N ARG A 108 4.27 -5.39 15.77
CA ARG A 108 5.22 -4.34 16.17
C ARG A 108 5.39 -3.31 15.05
N TRP A 109 5.59 -3.79 13.82
CA TRP A 109 5.71 -2.93 12.65
C TRP A 109 4.42 -2.17 12.35
N MET A 110 3.26 -2.84 12.35
CA MET A 110 1.97 -2.17 12.10
C MET A 110 1.67 -1.09 13.13
N GLU A 111 1.91 -1.36 14.41
CA GLU A 111 1.71 -0.37 15.46
C GLU A 111 2.60 0.86 15.25
N ALA A 112 3.88 0.65 14.94
CA ALA A 112 4.82 1.74 14.68
C ALA A 112 4.43 2.55 13.43
N VAL A 113 4.03 1.91 12.34
CA VAL A 113 3.57 2.58 11.12
C VAL A 113 2.31 3.42 11.38
N ILE A 114 1.28 2.84 12.01
CA ILE A 114 0.01 3.52 12.30
C ILE A 114 0.22 4.72 13.24
N THR A 115 1.13 4.60 14.21
CA THR A 115 1.39 5.64 15.21
C THR A 115 2.41 6.69 14.77
N SER A 116 3.13 6.48 13.66
CA SER A 116 4.12 7.41 13.13
C SER A 116 3.54 8.68 12.48
N GLN A 117 2.22 8.74 12.29
CA GLN A 117 1.58 9.80 11.52
C GLN A 117 1.65 11.16 12.21
N ASP A 118 2.20 12.16 11.53
CA ASP A 118 2.39 13.53 12.03
C ASP A 118 1.13 14.42 11.88
N GLU A 119 1.22 15.69 12.28
CA GLU A 119 0.05 16.58 12.38
C GLU A 119 -0.67 16.82 11.04
N ASP A 120 0.03 16.87 9.90
CA ASP A 120 -0.59 17.14 8.60
C ASP A 120 -1.06 15.86 7.88
N GLY A 121 -0.68 14.69 8.40
CA GLY A 121 -1.18 13.39 7.92
C GLY A 121 -0.14 12.56 7.20
N TYR A 122 1.10 13.04 7.03
CA TYR A 122 2.19 12.19 6.57
C TYR A 122 2.55 11.15 7.63
N PHE A 123 2.94 9.94 7.22
CA PHE A 123 3.37 8.87 8.14
C PHE A 123 4.62 8.18 7.60
N GLY A 124 5.37 7.52 8.48
CA GLY A 124 6.64 6.88 8.15
C GLY A 124 7.81 7.87 8.12
N ALA A 125 8.76 7.64 7.20
CA ALA A 125 10.07 8.28 7.20
C ALA A 125 9.99 9.76 6.81
N ALA A 126 10.17 10.67 7.78
CA ALA A 126 10.01 12.12 7.55
C ALA A 126 10.99 12.69 6.50
N VAL A 127 12.13 12.03 6.31
CA VAL A 127 13.15 12.40 5.31
C VAL A 127 12.62 12.36 3.87
N HIS A 128 11.60 11.54 3.59
CA HIS A 128 11.00 11.41 2.26
C HIS A 128 9.83 12.38 2.02
N LYS A 129 9.37 13.06 3.08
CA LYS A 129 8.27 14.03 2.98
C LYS A 129 8.61 15.24 2.13
N CYS A 130 9.88 15.66 2.16
CA CYS A 130 10.39 16.80 1.40
C CYS A 130 11.86 16.57 1.04
N VAL A 131 12.10 15.85 -0.05
CA VAL A 131 13.42 15.65 -0.62
C VAL A 131 13.84 16.90 -1.38
N VAL A 132 15.00 17.47 -1.04
CA VAL A 132 15.52 18.71 -1.65
C VAL A 132 16.62 18.37 -2.64
N GLY A 133 16.38 18.67 -3.92
CA GLY A 133 17.34 18.47 -5.00
C GLY A 133 18.49 19.47 -4.98
N LYS A 134 19.58 19.17 -5.69
CA LYS A 134 20.73 20.06 -5.88
C LYS A 134 20.37 21.37 -6.58
N ASN A 135 19.33 21.34 -7.40
CA ASN A 135 18.73 22.50 -8.06
C ASN A 135 17.76 23.31 -7.17
N GLY A 136 17.52 22.89 -5.93
CA GLY A 136 16.62 23.55 -4.97
C GLY A 136 15.14 23.17 -5.12
N GLU A 137 14.80 22.31 -6.08
CA GLU A 137 13.46 21.72 -6.20
C GLU A 137 13.16 20.85 -4.99
N LYS A 138 11.87 20.70 -4.68
CA LYS A 138 11.38 19.91 -3.55
C LYS A 138 10.38 18.90 -4.05
N VAL A 139 10.54 17.65 -3.65
CA VAL A 139 9.65 16.55 -4.05
C VAL A 139 9.22 15.81 -2.81
N CYS A 140 7.93 15.50 -2.69
CA CYS A 140 7.48 14.50 -1.74
C CYS A 140 7.61 13.13 -2.40
N ASP A 141 8.39 12.23 -1.80
CA ASP A 141 8.50 10.85 -2.27
C ASP A 141 7.36 10.02 -1.65
N LEU A 142 6.37 9.69 -2.48
CA LEU A 142 5.18 8.91 -2.13
C LEU A 142 5.29 7.45 -2.58
N TRP A 143 6.34 7.08 -3.34
CA TRP A 143 6.57 5.72 -3.79
C TRP A 143 6.57 4.69 -2.64
N PRO A 144 7.36 4.86 -1.56
CA PRO A 144 7.35 3.93 -0.43
C PRO A 144 5.95 3.68 0.16
N HIS A 145 5.09 4.71 0.20
CA HIS A 145 3.72 4.61 0.72
C HIS A 145 2.81 3.77 -0.15
N MET A 146 3.02 3.78 -1.48
CA MET A 146 2.24 2.93 -2.40
C MET A 146 2.41 1.45 -2.06
N VAL A 147 3.58 1.04 -1.58
CA VAL A 147 3.82 -0.35 -1.15
C VAL A 147 3.39 -0.57 0.30
N MET A 148 3.61 0.41 1.19
CA MET A 148 3.27 0.27 2.61
C MET A 148 1.76 0.13 2.83
N LEU A 149 0.96 0.84 2.04
CA LEU A 149 -0.50 0.81 2.16
C LEU A 149 -1.10 -0.58 1.86
N ASP A 150 -0.43 -1.43 1.06
CA ASP A 150 -0.82 -2.85 0.90
C ASP A 150 -0.84 -3.57 2.28
N ALA A 151 0.23 -3.39 3.06
CA ALA A 151 0.35 -4.02 4.38
C ALA A 151 -0.67 -3.46 5.38
N VAL A 152 -0.87 -2.13 5.37
CA VAL A 152 -1.85 -1.45 6.23
C VAL A 152 -3.28 -1.91 5.93
N ILE A 153 -3.63 -2.06 4.65
CA ILE A 153 -4.93 -2.60 4.24
C ILE A 153 -5.06 -4.06 4.69
N GLY A 154 -4.03 -4.89 4.48
CA GLY A 154 -4.02 -6.28 4.94
C GLY A 154 -4.25 -6.41 6.45
N HIS A 155 -3.63 -5.53 7.24
CA HIS A 155 -3.85 -5.43 8.68
C HIS A 155 -5.30 -5.10 9.03
N TYR A 156 -5.90 -4.10 8.37
CA TYR A 156 -7.31 -3.77 8.59
C TYR A 156 -8.24 -4.94 8.20
N GLU A 157 -8.02 -5.57 7.05
CA GLU A 157 -8.83 -6.69 6.58
C GLU A 157 -8.77 -7.88 7.53
N HIS A 158 -7.63 -8.09 8.21
CA HIS A 158 -7.47 -9.16 9.19
C HIS A 158 -8.08 -8.82 10.57
N THR A 159 -7.86 -7.58 11.05
CA THR A 159 -8.09 -7.22 12.46
C THR A 159 -9.31 -6.33 12.69
N GLY A 160 -9.76 -5.59 11.67
CA GLY A 160 -10.75 -4.54 11.82
C GLY A 160 -10.25 -3.32 12.63
N ASP A 161 -8.94 -3.08 12.69
CA ASP A 161 -8.36 -1.96 13.45
C ASP A 161 -8.92 -0.61 12.98
N ALA A 162 -9.81 -0.04 13.79
CA ALA A 162 -10.56 1.18 13.46
C ALA A 162 -9.67 2.42 13.27
N ARG A 163 -8.37 2.36 13.64
CA ARG A 163 -7.40 3.45 13.43
C ARG A 163 -6.96 3.59 11.97
N VAL A 164 -7.05 2.53 11.17
CA VAL A 164 -6.56 2.52 9.79
C VAL A 164 -7.34 3.47 8.90
N LEU A 165 -8.67 3.46 8.94
CA LEU A 165 -9.47 4.33 8.07
C LEU A 165 -9.17 5.82 8.32
N PRO A 166 -9.20 6.34 9.58
CA PRO A 166 -8.80 7.72 9.86
C PRO A 166 -7.36 8.05 9.46
N MET A 167 -6.42 7.13 9.67
CA MET A 167 -5.01 7.31 9.30
C MET A 167 -4.86 7.47 7.78
N MET A 168 -5.42 6.54 6.99
CA MET A 168 -5.40 6.64 5.52
C MET A 168 -6.15 7.88 5.02
N THR A 169 -7.30 8.23 5.59
CA THR A 169 -8.03 9.46 5.26
C THR A 169 -7.17 10.71 5.44
N ARG A 170 -6.40 10.78 6.52
CA ARG A 170 -5.49 11.91 6.77
C ARG A 170 -4.29 11.92 5.82
N PHE A 171 -3.70 10.76 5.55
CA PHE A 171 -2.61 10.65 4.57
C PHE A 171 -3.06 11.08 3.17
N PHE A 172 -4.25 10.67 2.73
CA PHE A 172 -4.74 11.10 1.43
C PHE A 172 -5.16 12.57 1.40
N LYS A 173 -5.55 13.17 2.52
CA LYS A 173 -5.71 14.63 2.60
C LYS A 173 -4.36 15.34 2.45
N PHE A 174 -3.31 14.84 3.09
CA PHE A 174 -1.94 15.31 2.87
C PHE A 174 -1.57 15.24 1.37
N CYS A 175 -1.76 14.08 0.72
CA CYS A 175 -1.46 13.92 -0.71
C CYS A 175 -2.30 14.84 -1.61
N ARG A 176 -3.58 15.05 -1.28
CA ARG A 176 -4.46 15.98 -1.99
C ARG A 176 -3.96 17.42 -1.90
N ASP A 177 -3.45 17.81 -0.74
CA ASP A 177 -3.08 19.18 -0.44
C ASP A 177 -1.60 19.49 -0.81
N LEU A 178 -0.84 18.49 -1.27
CA LEU A 178 0.51 18.70 -1.81
C LEU A 178 0.49 19.67 -3.01
N PRO A 179 1.40 20.68 -3.04
CA PRO A 179 1.61 21.52 -4.20
C PRO A 179 1.97 20.70 -5.44
N GLU A 180 1.59 21.18 -6.61
CA GLU A 180 1.78 20.45 -7.87
C GLU A 180 3.25 20.13 -8.15
N GLU A 181 4.13 21.08 -7.87
CA GLU A 181 5.58 20.91 -8.02
C GLU A 181 6.19 19.84 -7.10
N GLN A 182 5.48 19.44 -6.04
CA GLN A 182 5.91 18.39 -5.09
C GLN A 182 5.18 17.07 -5.29
N PHE A 183 4.10 17.05 -6.09
CA PHE A 183 3.22 15.91 -6.28
C PHE A 183 3.57 15.18 -7.58
N ILE A 184 4.33 14.08 -7.46
CA ILE A 184 4.76 13.25 -8.59
C ILE A 184 5.27 14.09 -9.79
N PRO A 185 6.21 15.02 -9.56
CA PRO A 185 6.76 15.83 -10.65
C PRO A 185 7.59 14.95 -11.59
N GLU A 186 7.70 15.37 -12.85
CA GLU A 186 8.63 14.75 -13.78
C GLU A 186 10.09 14.90 -13.30
N GLY A 187 10.91 13.89 -13.59
CA GLY A 187 12.31 13.86 -13.21
C GLY A 187 13.14 14.97 -13.85
N SER A 188 13.98 15.62 -13.03
CA SER A 188 14.99 16.56 -13.49
C SER A 188 16.39 15.99 -13.27
N ALA A 189 17.21 15.97 -14.33
CA ALA A 189 18.60 15.50 -14.24
C ALA A 189 19.44 16.33 -13.23
N ASP A 190 19.07 17.59 -13.03
CA ASP A 190 19.76 18.51 -12.12
C ASP A 190 19.31 18.36 -10.65
N PHE A 191 18.27 17.55 -10.38
CA PHE A 191 17.83 17.24 -9.01
C PHE A 191 18.90 16.48 -8.24
N GLY A 192 19.63 15.58 -8.91
CA GLY A 192 20.80 14.89 -8.36
C GLY A 192 20.52 13.68 -7.47
N ASP A 193 19.26 13.35 -7.26
CA ASP A 193 18.77 12.08 -6.70
C ASP A 193 17.67 11.54 -7.62
N TRP A 194 17.65 10.24 -7.84
CA TRP A 194 16.73 9.57 -8.77
C TRP A 194 15.54 8.94 -8.03
N GLN A 195 15.68 8.65 -6.72
CA GLN A 195 14.70 7.86 -5.96
C GLN A 195 13.29 8.47 -5.98
N PRO A 196 13.10 9.79 -5.71
CA PRO A 196 11.75 10.38 -5.66
C PRO A 196 11.04 10.43 -7.00
N PHE A 197 11.70 10.08 -8.10
CA PHE A 197 11.11 10.10 -9.44
C PHE A 197 10.64 8.72 -9.90
N ILE A 198 10.92 7.64 -9.15
CA ILE A 198 10.33 6.31 -9.42
C ILE A 198 8.81 6.37 -9.41
N GLN A 199 8.24 7.20 -8.52
CA GLN A 199 6.80 7.39 -8.41
C GLN A 199 6.15 7.87 -9.72
N THR A 200 6.89 8.45 -10.68
CA THR A 200 6.33 8.88 -11.98
C THR A 200 5.87 7.71 -12.84
N SER A 201 6.60 6.60 -12.85
CA SER A 201 6.20 5.36 -13.55
C SER A 201 5.26 4.49 -12.72
N ARG A 202 5.00 4.88 -11.47
CA ARG A 202 4.30 4.06 -10.47
C ARG A 202 3.09 4.75 -9.86
N ALA A 203 2.73 5.96 -10.30
CA ALA A 203 1.61 6.74 -9.76
C ALA A 203 0.29 5.93 -9.72
N GLY A 204 0.12 5.01 -10.66
CA GLY A 204 -1.03 4.11 -10.75
C GLY A 204 -1.14 3.14 -9.58
N ASP A 205 -0.03 2.81 -8.91
CA ASP A 205 -0.01 1.93 -7.75
C ASP A 205 -0.73 2.55 -6.55
N MET A 206 -1.00 3.88 -6.54
CA MET A 206 -1.82 4.51 -5.51
C MET A 206 -3.33 4.28 -5.70
N LEU A 207 -3.80 4.06 -6.93
CA LEU A 207 -5.23 4.02 -7.25
C LEU A 207 -6.02 2.93 -6.49
N PRO A 208 -5.52 1.69 -6.37
CA PRO A 208 -6.22 0.65 -5.62
C PRO A 208 -6.49 1.05 -4.16
N HIS A 209 -5.55 1.76 -3.52
CA HIS A 209 -5.66 2.21 -2.13
C HIS A 209 -6.73 3.29 -1.95
N LEU A 210 -6.81 4.24 -2.90
CA LEU A 210 -7.83 5.29 -2.92
C LEU A 210 -9.23 4.71 -3.13
N TYR A 211 -9.39 3.78 -4.08
CA TYR A 211 -10.66 3.11 -4.32
C TYR A 211 -11.07 2.22 -3.13
N TRP A 212 -10.11 1.55 -2.49
CA TRP A 212 -10.36 0.78 -1.29
C TRP A 212 -10.93 1.68 -0.19
N LEU A 213 -10.28 2.80 0.14
CA LEU A 213 -10.76 3.71 1.17
C LEU A 213 -12.10 4.35 0.78
N TYR A 214 -12.30 4.65 -0.50
CA TYR A 214 -13.57 5.16 -1.02
C TYR A 214 -14.72 4.17 -0.80
N ASN A 215 -14.50 2.88 -1.01
CA ASN A 215 -15.52 1.87 -0.78
C ASN A 215 -15.98 1.83 0.69
N TYR A 216 -15.07 2.08 1.64
CA TYR A 216 -15.39 2.18 3.07
C TYR A 216 -16.06 3.51 3.45
N THR A 217 -15.54 4.65 2.99
CA THR A 217 -15.94 5.97 3.47
C THR A 217 -17.02 6.63 2.62
N GLY A 218 -16.96 6.47 1.30
CA GLY A 218 -17.77 7.17 0.31
C GLY A 218 -17.40 8.63 0.09
N GLU A 219 -16.26 9.09 0.62
CA GLU A 219 -15.82 10.46 0.44
C GLU A 219 -15.39 10.72 -1.01
N THR A 220 -16.16 11.49 -1.77
CA THR A 220 -15.97 11.64 -3.22
C THR A 220 -14.65 12.30 -3.61
N TRP A 221 -14.04 13.11 -2.73
CA TRP A 221 -12.74 13.73 -2.99
C TRP A 221 -11.61 12.70 -3.17
N LEU A 222 -11.79 11.46 -2.69
CA LEU A 222 -10.86 10.36 -2.96
C LEU A 222 -10.82 10.00 -4.45
N LEU A 223 -11.93 10.14 -5.18
CA LEU A 223 -11.99 9.91 -6.61
C LEU A 223 -11.34 11.05 -7.40
N ASP A 224 -11.48 12.29 -6.91
CA ASP A 224 -10.78 13.45 -7.47
C ASP A 224 -9.26 13.29 -7.29
N LEU A 225 -8.82 12.84 -6.11
CA LEU A 225 -7.42 12.52 -5.86
C LEU A 225 -6.93 11.33 -6.71
N ALA A 226 -7.75 10.29 -6.89
CA ALA A 226 -7.41 9.17 -7.78
C ALA A 226 -7.23 9.65 -9.22
N THR A 227 -8.07 10.58 -9.68
CA THR A 227 -7.91 11.23 -10.99
C THR A 227 -6.61 12.02 -11.07
N ARG A 228 -6.23 12.74 -10.00
CA ARG A 228 -4.94 13.42 -9.91
C ARG A 228 -3.78 12.44 -10.09
N PHE A 229 -3.69 11.37 -9.28
CA PHE A 229 -2.66 10.34 -9.46
C PHE A 229 -2.67 9.73 -10.87
N TYR A 230 -3.85 9.45 -11.43
CA TYR A 230 -4.01 8.89 -12.77
C TYR A 230 -3.39 9.79 -13.86
N GLN A 231 -3.50 11.11 -13.73
CA GLN A 231 -2.94 12.07 -14.68
C GLN A 231 -1.39 12.06 -14.71
N HIS A 232 -0.74 11.57 -13.65
CA HIS A 232 0.71 11.42 -13.57
C HIS A 232 1.20 10.02 -13.96
N ILE A 233 0.32 9.10 -14.36
CA ILE A 233 0.75 7.79 -14.85
C ILE A 233 1.45 8.00 -16.20
N ALA A 234 2.78 7.89 -16.20
CA ALA A 234 3.53 7.83 -17.42
C ALA A 234 3.21 6.52 -18.18
N PRO A 235 3.03 6.55 -19.51
CA PRO A 235 3.00 5.34 -20.30
C PRO A 235 4.34 4.58 -20.14
N PRO A 236 4.37 3.25 -20.34
CA PRO A 236 5.62 2.51 -20.36
C PRO A 236 6.59 3.16 -21.34
N THR A 237 7.84 3.38 -20.92
CA THR A 237 8.89 3.97 -21.76
C THR A 237 9.32 3.07 -22.92
N ASP A 238 8.79 1.84 -22.97
CA ASP A 238 9.29 0.72 -23.75
C ASP A 238 8.17 -0.11 -24.40
N GLU A 239 6.96 0.44 -24.55
CA GLU A 239 5.95 -0.17 -25.43
C GLU A 239 6.12 0.26 -26.89
N TRP A 240 6.76 -0.67 -27.63
CA TRP A 240 6.52 -0.99 -29.03
C TRP A 240 5.19 -0.47 -29.53
N LEU A 241 5.24 0.61 -30.30
CA LEU A 241 4.14 1.02 -31.17
C LEU A 241 3.78 -0.17 -32.06
N ASP A 242 2.58 -0.72 -31.87
CA ASP A 242 1.95 -1.61 -32.84
C ASP A 242 2.04 -0.97 -34.23
N HIS A 243 2.65 -1.73 -35.15
CA HIS A 243 2.73 -1.44 -36.57
C HIS A 243 1.35 -1.47 -37.25
#